data_AF-A0A8S4Q7K4-F1
#
_entry.id   AF-A0A8S4Q7K4-F1
#
_cell.length_a   1.000
_cell.length_b   1.000
_cell.length_c   1.000
_cell.angle_alpha   90.00
_cell.angle_beta   90.00
_cell.angle_gamma   90.00
#
_symmetry.space_group_name_H-M   'P 1'
#
loop_
_entity.id
_entity.type
_entity.pdbx_description
1 polymer ?
#
loop_
_entity_poly.entity_id
_entity_poly.type
_entity_poly.pdbx_seq_one_letter_code
_entity_poly.pdbx_strand_id
1 'polypeptide(L)'
;MNAQEQDEVSSLIEHLDIQNVENHGAGQSQDSAPLDAPKGKERFLQRSQSRKEAKETTRSNSLNDTGETSTYMYRLGQRIAKYGKKQKNSKQIEQQAKDMCELAEEYLKLTETSPEGWYFTKACCLLNAALRRYQKIQQDNEDHNTGSRIANIKERLQVTETEFLKKVPSTPKVSNMSTSESATKLNSLINKVREYETNTINHIHENVMKIDLSITADMSEEAEIQTIEESNVFYNELTDKIKWFHNSVIEDCMKVLGVPQCRYAILGHGSLARKEATAWSDLEFSVLYDPTGKSPEQIEDIKAYFRVLAHYIHIKILNLSETLPYCL
;
A
#
# COMPACT_ATOMS: atom_id res chain seq x y z
N MET A 1 29.86 -1.82 9.57
CA MET A 1 29.08 -2.18 10.77
C MET A 1 30.04 -2.79 11.78
N ASN A 2 30.02 -2.30 13.01
CA ASN A 2 30.84 -2.87 14.09
C ASN A 2 30.23 -4.21 14.52
N ALA A 3 31.05 -5.20 14.86
CA ALA A 3 30.63 -6.52 15.36
C ALA A 3 29.65 -6.42 16.55
N GLN A 4 29.74 -5.33 17.31
CA GLN A 4 28.85 -5.02 18.42
C GLN A 4 27.39 -4.72 18.00
N GLU A 5 27.15 -4.22 16.78
CA GLU A 5 25.81 -3.95 16.25
C GLU A 5 25.16 -5.21 15.64
N GLN A 6 25.96 -6.20 15.22
CA GLN A 6 25.46 -7.50 14.74
C GLN A 6 25.03 -8.42 15.91
N ASP A 7 25.71 -8.33 17.06
CA ASP A 7 25.36 -9.08 18.27
C ASP A 7 24.07 -8.56 18.95
N GLU A 8 23.83 -7.24 18.95
CA GLU A 8 22.58 -6.68 19.47
C GLU A 8 21.37 -7.12 18.64
N VAL A 9 21.50 -7.15 17.30
CA VAL A 9 20.44 -7.62 16.40
C VAL A 9 20.22 -9.13 16.54
N SER A 10 21.29 -9.92 16.70
CA SER A 10 21.17 -11.38 16.87
C SER A 10 20.55 -11.77 18.22
N SER A 11 20.90 -11.08 19.31
CA SER A 11 20.32 -11.37 20.63
C SER A 11 18.84 -10.95 20.76
N LEU A 12 18.41 -9.92 20.00
CA LEU A 12 17.01 -9.50 19.94
C LEU A 12 16.14 -10.46 19.12
N ILE A 13 16.73 -11.22 18.19
CA ILE A 13 16.04 -12.24 17.39
C ILE A 13 15.80 -13.52 18.19
N GLU A 14 16.69 -13.89 19.11
CA GLU A 14 16.52 -15.08 19.98
C GLU A 14 15.39 -14.97 21.01
N HIS A 15 14.91 -13.76 21.33
CA HIS A 15 13.82 -13.56 22.30
C HIS A 15 12.40 -13.64 21.72
N LEU A 16 12.27 -13.89 20.42
CA LEU A 16 10.98 -14.17 19.77
C LEU A 16 10.84 -15.67 19.55
N ASP A 17 10.40 -16.35 20.60
CA ASP A 17 9.97 -17.76 20.59
C ASP A 17 8.73 -17.92 19.68
N ILE A 18 8.97 -18.06 18.38
CA ILE A 18 7.95 -18.47 17.40
C ILE A 18 8.07 -19.98 17.26
N GLN A 19 7.14 -20.69 17.90
CA GLN A 19 7.03 -22.12 17.76
C GLN A 19 6.88 -22.52 16.28
N ASN A 20 7.85 -23.29 15.80
CA ASN A 20 7.81 -24.03 14.56
C ASN A 20 6.54 -24.90 14.52
N VAL A 21 5.67 -24.66 13.55
CA VAL A 21 4.65 -25.66 13.18
C VAL A 21 5.24 -26.51 12.06
N GLU A 22 5.49 -27.77 12.39
CA GLU A 22 6.02 -28.80 11.52
C GLU A 22 5.11 -29.08 10.31
N ASN A 23 5.74 -29.23 9.15
CA ASN A 23 5.13 -29.76 7.93
C ASN A 23 4.92 -31.27 8.05
N HIS A 24 3.66 -31.73 7.99
CA HIS A 24 3.25 -33.09 7.64
C HIS A 24 2.12 -32.96 6.62
N GLY A 25 2.03 -33.65 5.49
CA GLY A 25 2.79 -34.75 4.90
C GLY A 25 2.13 -35.07 3.54
N ALA A 26 2.88 -35.75 2.68
CA ALA A 26 2.50 -36.13 1.32
C ALA A 26 1.27 -37.05 1.24
N GLY A 27 0.51 -36.94 0.15
CA GLY A 27 -0.50 -37.92 -0.28
C GLY A 27 -0.80 -37.77 -1.77
N GLN A 28 -0.19 -38.63 -2.59
CA GLN A 28 -0.52 -38.83 -4.01
C GLN A 28 -1.76 -39.73 -4.14
N SER A 29 -2.66 -39.46 -5.11
CA SER A 29 -3.02 -40.44 -6.15
C SER A 29 -3.97 -39.87 -7.20
N GLN A 30 -3.80 -40.40 -8.42
CA GLN A 30 -4.36 -40.06 -9.72
C GLN A 30 -5.88 -40.29 -9.86
N ASP A 31 -6.51 -39.57 -10.79
CA ASP A 31 -7.41 -40.17 -11.78
C ASP A 31 -7.61 -39.24 -13.00
N SER A 32 -7.65 -39.85 -14.19
CA SER A 32 -7.52 -39.21 -15.50
C SER A 32 -8.75 -39.35 -16.40
N ALA A 33 -8.96 -38.31 -17.22
CA ALA A 33 -9.66 -38.22 -18.53
C ALA A 33 -11.16 -37.81 -18.56
N PRO A 34 -11.68 -37.22 -19.67
CA PRO A 34 -11.04 -36.49 -20.78
C PRO A 34 -11.62 -35.06 -21.02
N LEU A 35 -10.89 -34.29 -21.84
CA LEU A 35 -11.19 -32.94 -22.32
C LEU A 35 -12.43 -32.88 -23.24
N ASP A 36 -13.37 -31.98 -22.94
CA ASP A 36 -14.34 -31.44 -23.91
C ASP A 36 -14.73 -30.00 -23.54
N ALA A 37 -14.60 -29.08 -24.49
CA ALA A 37 -15.07 -27.68 -24.38
C ALA A 37 -15.33 -27.12 -25.80
N PRO A 38 -16.13 -26.05 -26.00
CA PRO A 38 -16.95 -25.31 -25.02
C PRO A 38 -18.39 -24.96 -25.49
N LYS A 39 -19.37 -25.02 -24.57
CA LYS A 39 -20.65 -24.26 -24.66
C LYS A 39 -20.61 -23.07 -23.69
N GLY A 40 -19.75 -22.10 -23.97
CA GLY A 40 -19.45 -20.96 -23.06
C GLY A 40 -20.07 -19.60 -23.40
N LYS A 41 -20.70 -19.42 -24.57
CA LYS A 41 -21.12 -18.08 -25.04
C LYS A 41 -22.53 -17.67 -24.63
N GLU A 42 -23.49 -18.58 -24.49
CA GLU A 42 -24.89 -18.20 -24.24
C GLU A 42 -25.21 -17.89 -22.76
N ARG A 43 -24.54 -18.55 -21.80
CA ARG A 43 -24.75 -18.29 -20.36
C ARG A 43 -24.20 -16.93 -19.89
N PHE A 44 -23.24 -16.37 -20.62
CA PHE A 44 -22.67 -15.05 -20.30
C PHE A 44 -23.61 -13.91 -20.70
N LEU A 45 -24.39 -14.08 -21.78
CA LEU A 45 -25.26 -13.05 -22.31
C LEU A 45 -26.50 -12.85 -21.43
N GLN A 46 -27.11 -13.94 -20.95
CA GLN A 46 -28.28 -13.87 -20.05
C GLN A 46 -27.94 -13.24 -18.68
N ARG A 47 -26.78 -13.57 -18.07
CA ARG A 47 -26.33 -12.92 -16.81
C ARG A 47 -26.03 -11.43 -16.96
N SER A 48 -25.68 -10.98 -18.17
CA SER A 48 -25.41 -9.56 -18.44
C SER A 48 -26.67 -8.70 -18.52
N GLN A 49 -27.79 -9.29 -18.98
CA GLN A 49 -29.07 -8.59 -19.11
C GLN A 49 -29.77 -8.47 -17.76
N SER A 50 -29.78 -9.53 -16.93
CA SER A 50 -30.37 -9.48 -15.58
C SER A 50 -29.64 -8.53 -14.61
N ARG A 51 -28.33 -8.30 -14.83
CA ARG A 51 -27.54 -7.31 -14.06
C ARG A 51 -27.76 -5.86 -14.51
N LYS A 52 -28.24 -5.63 -15.74
CA LYS A 52 -28.60 -4.29 -16.21
C LYS A 52 -29.95 -3.86 -15.65
N GLU A 53 -30.93 -4.76 -15.65
CA GLU A 53 -32.27 -4.46 -15.13
C GLU A 53 -32.27 -4.23 -13.60
N ALA A 54 -31.47 -4.99 -12.83
CA ALA A 54 -31.34 -4.76 -11.38
C ALA A 54 -30.55 -3.48 -11.01
N LYS A 55 -29.74 -2.93 -11.94
CA LYS A 55 -29.02 -1.66 -11.73
C LYS A 55 -29.87 -0.42 -12.06
N GLU A 56 -30.91 -0.56 -12.86
CA GLU A 56 -31.80 0.55 -13.22
C GLU A 56 -32.88 0.79 -12.16
N THR A 57 -33.33 -0.24 -11.43
CA THR A 57 -34.42 -0.08 -10.44
C THR A 57 -33.99 0.56 -9.12
N THR A 58 -32.69 0.62 -8.82
CA THR A 58 -32.17 1.26 -7.58
C THR A 58 -31.72 2.71 -7.80
N ARG A 59 -31.82 3.22 -9.05
CA ARG A 59 -31.36 4.56 -9.45
C ARG A 59 -32.50 5.57 -9.59
N SER A 60 -33.57 5.40 -8.83
CA SER A 60 -34.62 6.40 -8.70
C SER A 60 -34.87 6.61 -7.22
N ASN A 61 -34.22 7.62 -6.65
CA ASN A 61 -34.75 8.54 -5.60
C ASN A 61 -33.60 9.21 -4.82
N SER A 62 -32.85 10.14 -5.45
CA SER A 62 -32.21 11.35 -4.81
C SER A 62 -31.26 12.13 -5.77
N LEU A 63 -31.60 12.30 -7.06
CA LEU A 63 -30.59 12.31 -8.14
C LEU A 63 -30.16 13.64 -8.76
N ASN A 64 -30.52 14.80 -8.23
CA ASN A 64 -30.19 16.04 -8.96
C ASN A 64 -28.80 16.62 -8.65
N ASP A 65 -28.24 16.42 -7.45
CA ASP A 65 -26.93 17.00 -7.09
C ASP A 65 -25.75 16.02 -7.27
N THR A 66 -25.99 14.72 -7.03
CA THR A 66 -24.96 13.66 -7.09
C THR A 66 -24.54 13.29 -8.52
N GLY A 67 -25.40 13.55 -9.51
CA GLY A 67 -25.13 13.29 -10.93
C GLY A 67 -24.09 14.23 -11.53
N GLU A 68 -24.10 15.50 -11.11
CA GLU A 68 -23.18 16.52 -11.62
C GLU A 68 -21.77 16.34 -11.03
N THR A 69 -21.66 16.12 -9.71
CA THR A 69 -20.38 15.85 -9.04
C THR A 69 -19.68 14.61 -9.61
N SER A 70 -20.42 13.51 -9.79
CA SER A 70 -19.85 12.27 -10.35
C SER A 70 -19.35 12.46 -11.79
N THR A 71 -20.08 13.22 -12.61
CA THR A 71 -19.66 13.58 -13.97
C THR A 71 -18.43 14.50 -13.96
N TYR A 72 -18.37 15.44 -13.03
CA TYR A 72 -17.25 16.35 -12.85
C TYR A 72 -15.96 15.61 -12.50
N MET A 73 -16.01 14.76 -11.48
CA MET A 73 -14.88 13.94 -11.05
C MET A 73 -14.41 12.98 -12.14
N TYR A 74 -15.33 12.41 -12.92
CA TYR A 74 -14.99 11.58 -14.07
C TYR A 74 -14.21 12.37 -15.13
N ARG A 75 -14.66 13.59 -15.48
CA ARG A 75 -13.95 14.46 -16.42
C ARG A 75 -12.56 14.84 -15.90
N LEU A 76 -12.44 15.16 -14.61
CA LEU A 76 -11.14 15.39 -13.95
C LEU A 76 -10.21 14.18 -14.11
N GLY A 77 -10.70 12.98 -13.80
CA GLY A 77 -9.95 11.73 -13.99
C GLY A 77 -9.48 11.55 -15.44
N GLN A 78 -10.34 11.85 -16.42
CA GLN A 78 -9.95 11.81 -17.84
C GLN A 78 -8.86 12.83 -18.18
N ARG A 79 -8.91 14.06 -17.63
CA ARG A 79 -7.85 15.06 -17.82
C ARG A 79 -6.53 14.54 -17.26
N ILE A 80 -6.54 14.03 -16.04
CA ILE A 80 -5.36 13.45 -15.39
C ILE A 80 -4.77 12.31 -16.24
N ALA A 81 -5.59 11.38 -16.71
CA ALA A 81 -5.17 10.23 -17.52
C ALA A 81 -4.62 10.64 -18.90
N LYS A 82 -5.16 11.70 -19.51
CA LYS A 82 -4.69 12.22 -20.81
C LYS A 82 -3.21 12.58 -20.79
N TYR A 83 -2.73 13.08 -19.66
CA TYR A 83 -1.33 13.46 -19.52
C TYR A 83 -0.40 12.24 -19.38
N GLY A 84 -0.86 11.07 -18.93
CA GLY A 84 -0.01 9.89 -18.69
C GLY A 84 0.75 9.32 -19.92
N LYS A 85 0.36 9.66 -21.15
CA LYS A 85 0.80 8.96 -22.39
C LYS A 85 1.91 9.62 -23.22
N LYS A 86 2.43 10.81 -22.86
CA LYS A 86 3.48 11.51 -23.63
C LYS A 86 4.55 12.13 -22.72
N GLN A 87 5.78 12.31 -23.22
CA GLN A 87 6.81 13.12 -22.56
C GLN A 87 6.25 14.52 -22.29
N LYS A 88 6.30 14.94 -21.03
CA LYS A 88 5.64 16.17 -20.54
C LYS A 88 6.65 17.29 -20.40
N ASN A 89 6.27 18.48 -20.85
CA ASN A 89 6.95 19.70 -20.40
C ASN A 89 6.47 20.10 -18.99
N SER A 90 7.23 20.96 -18.30
CA SER A 90 6.96 21.38 -16.92
C SER A 90 5.53 21.92 -16.72
N LYS A 91 5.02 22.71 -17.68
CA LYS A 91 3.64 23.27 -17.65
C LYS A 91 2.55 22.19 -17.64
N GLN A 92 2.73 21.11 -18.40
CA GLN A 92 1.78 19.99 -18.41
C GLN A 92 1.81 19.18 -17.11
N ILE A 93 2.99 19.02 -16.51
CA ILE A 93 3.14 18.37 -15.20
C ILE A 93 2.44 19.21 -14.13
N GLU A 94 2.62 20.53 -14.17
CA GLU A 94 1.99 21.47 -13.25
C GLU A 94 0.47 21.43 -13.36
N GLN A 95 -0.08 21.44 -14.58
CA GLN A 95 -1.52 21.35 -14.78
C GLN A 95 -2.08 20.00 -14.30
N GLN A 96 -1.37 18.89 -14.55
CA GLN A 96 -1.79 17.60 -14.04
C GLN A 96 -1.81 17.56 -12.51
N ALA A 97 -0.83 18.19 -11.85
CA ALA A 97 -0.79 18.28 -10.38
C ALA A 97 -1.97 19.12 -9.84
N LYS A 98 -2.34 20.23 -10.51
CA LYS A 98 -3.53 21.02 -10.16
C LYS A 98 -4.81 20.20 -10.26
N ASP A 99 -5.00 19.49 -11.37
CA ASP A 99 -6.17 18.64 -11.58
C ASP A 99 -6.26 17.51 -10.51
N MET A 100 -5.11 16.99 -10.06
CA MET A 100 -5.05 16.01 -8.98
C MET A 100 -5.46 16.60 -7.63
N CYS A 101 -4.95 17.78 -7.26
CA CYS A 101 -5.36 18.46 -6.04
C CYS A 101 -6.87 18.78 -6.06
N GLU A 102 -7.39 19.24 -7.20
CA GLU A 102 -8.80 19.52 -7.37
C GLU A 102 -9.66 18.26 -7.19
N LEU A 103 -9.29 17.15 -7.82
CA LEU A 103 -10.00 15.88 -7.64
C LEU A 103 -9.90 15.35 -6.21
N ALA A 104 -8.80 15.60 -5.50
CA ALA A 104 -8.67 15.26 -4.10
C ALA A 104 -9.66 16.04 -3.23
N GLU A 105 -9.80 17.34 -3.45
CA GLU A 105 -10.79 18.15 -2.73
C GLU A 105 -12.23 17.72 -3.00
N GLU A 106 -12.56 17.29 -4.23
CA GLU A 106 -13.88 16.72 -4.52
C GLU A 106 -14.15 15.43 -3.70
N TYR A 107 -13.14 14.55 -3.55
CA TYR A 107 -13.28 13.41 -2.66
C TYR A 107 -13.46 13.82 -1.19
N LEU A 108 -12.78 14.86 -0.73
CA LEU A 108 -12.90 15.36 0.65
C LEU A 108 -14.26 16.00 0.91
N LYS A 109 -14.86 16.70 -0.06
CA LYS A 109 -16.23 17.20 0.03
C LYS A 109 -17.25 16.07 0.23
N LEU A 110 -17.06 14.92 -0.42
CA LEU A 110 -17.93 13.76 -0.23
C LEU A 110 -17.88 13.21 1.20
N THR A 111 -16.80 13.47 1.96
CA THR A 111 -16.70 13.04 3.36
C THR A 111 -17.66 13.75 4.30
N GLU A 112 -18.16 14.94 3.91
CA GLU A 112 -19.17 15.67 4.69
C GLU A 112 -20.54 14.99 4.64
N THR A 113 -20.82 14.25 3.56
CA THR A 113 -22.07 13.52 3.39
C THR A 113 -21.95 12.04 3.76
N SER A 114 -20.82 11.40 3.43
CA SER A 114 -20.50 10.02 3.79
C SER A 114 -19.04 9.91 4.24
N PRO A 115 -18.75 9.76 5.55
CA PRO A 115 -17.38 9.69 6.08
C PRO A 115 -16.74 8.31 5.86
N GLU A 116 -16.76 7.81 4.62
CA GLU A 116 -16.13 6.54 4.26
C GLU A 116 -14.61 6.70 4.13
N GLY A 117 -13.86 5.78 4.75
CA GLY A 117 -12.40 5.85 4.81
C GLY A 117 -11.70 5.88 3.44
N TRP A 118 -12.29 5.26 2.41
CA TRP A 118 -11.69 5.23 1.08
C TRP A 118 -11.67 6.60 0.39
N TYR A 119 -12.57 7.54 0.75
CA TYR A 119 -12.52 8.91 0.23
C TYR A 119 -11.23 9.61 0.68
N PHE A 120 -10.88 9.48 1.97
CA PHE A 120 -9.64 10.00 2.52
C PHE A 120 -8.43 9.32 1.87
N THR A 121 -8.44 7.99 1.73
CA THR A 121 -7.34 7.28 1.06
C THR A 121 -7.13 7.75 -0.37
N LYS A 122 -8.21 7.96 -1.15
CA LYS A 122 -8.12 8.48 -2.52
C LYS A 122 -7.62 9.92 -2.57
N ALA A 123 -8.08 10.77 -1.67
CA ALA A 123 -7.59 12.14 -1.56
C ALA A 123 -6.10 12.18 -1.23
N CYS A 124 -5.65 11.43 -0.21
CA CYS A 124 -4.23 11.30 0.14
C CYS A 124 -3.39 10.78 -1.04
N CYS A 125 -3.90 9.81 -1.80
CA CYS A 125 -3.23 9.30 -2.99
C CYS A 125 -3.03 10.40 -4.04
N LEU A 126 -4.08 11.14 -4.38
CA LEU A 126 -4.02 12.23 -5.35
C LEU A 126 -3.11 13.39 -4.89
N LEU A 127 -3.16 13.74 -3.61
CA LEU A 127 -2.32 14.78 -3.02
C LEU A 127 -0.83 14.39 -3.04
N ASN A 128 -0.49 13.14 -2.66
CA ASN A 128 0.90 12.66 -2.76
C ASN A 128 1.36 12.57 -4.23
N ALA A 129 0.47 12.18 -5.15
CA ALA A 129 0.77 12.17 -6.58
C ALA A 129 1.01 13.60 -7.14
N ALA A 130 0.29 14.60 -6.64
CA ALA A 130 0.50 16.01 -6.97
C ALA A 130 1.80 16.55 -6.35
N LEU A 131 2.07 16.20 -5.08
CA LEU A 131 3.29 16.55 -4.36
C LEU A 131 4.53 16.12 -5.14
N ARG A 132 4.56 14.87 -5.62
CA ARG A 132 5.69 14.34 -6.39
C ARG A 132 5.92 15.10 -7.70
N ARG A 133 4.85 15.55 -8.35
CA ARG A 133 4.93 16.35 -9.59
C ARG A 133 5.51 17.73 -9.32
N TYR A 134 5.09 18.39 -8.24
CA TYR A 134 5.67 19.67 -7.85
C TYR A 134 7.12 19.53 -7.40
N GLN A 135 7.48 18.49 -6.65
CA GLN A 135 8.87 18.22 -6.29
C GLN A 135 9.75 18.04 -7.53
N LYS A 136 9.27 17.31 -8.54
CA LYS A 136 9.97 17.17 -9.82
C LYS A 136 10.17 18.52 -10.52
N ILE A 137 9.13 19.34 -10.58
CA ILE A 137 9.22 20.69 -11.18
C ILE A 137 10.25 21.56 -10.45
N GLN A 138 10.29 21.48 -9.11
CA GLN A 138 11.25 22.23 -8.28
C GLN A 138 12.70 21.77 -8.48
N GLN A 139 12.92 20.48 -8.72
CA GLN A 139 14.24 19.96 -9.04
C GLN A 139 14.68 20.38 -10.45
N ASP A 140 13.75 20.39 -11.42
CA ASP A 140 14.02 20.74 -12.81
C ASP A 140 14.12 22.28 -13.04
N ASN A 141 13.50 23.10 -12.18
CA ASN A 141 13.45 24.57 -12.30
C ASN A 141 13.46 25.25 -10.92
N GLU A 142 14.21 26.33 -10.74
CA GLU A 142 14.20 27.18 -9.54
C GLU A 142 12.94 28.09 -9.46
N ASP A 143 11.73 27.55 -9.69
CA ASP A 143 10.49 28.32 -9.54
C ASP A 143 10.12 28.48 -8.05
N HIS A 144 10.26 29.70 -7.54
CA HIS A 144 9.93 30.07 -6.16
C HIS A 144 8.47 29.78 -5.74
N ASN A 145 7.52 29.72 -6.67
CA ASN A 145 6.11 29.43 -6.33
C ASN A 145 5.88 27.94 -6.00
N THR A 146 6.74 27.06 -6.50
CA THR A 146 6.58 25.60 -6.32
C THR A 146 6.77 25.19 -4.87
N GLY A 147 7.66 25.86 -4.12
CA GLY A 147 7.86 25.61 -2.69
C GLY A 147 6.61 25.86 -1.84
N SER A 148 5.88 26.94 -2.11
CA SER A 148 4.62 27.24 -1.41
C SER A 148 3.55 26.18 -1.65
N ARG A 149 3.42 25.69 -2.90
CA ARG A 149 2.46 24.63 -3.25
C ARG A 149 2.80 23.30 -2.56
N ILE A 150 4.08 22.96 -2.50
CA ILE A 150 4.57 21.78 -1.77
C ILE A 150 4.20 21.87 -0.29
N ALA A 151 4.42 23.02 0.33
CA ALA A 151 4.06 23.25 1.72
C ALA A 151 2.54 23.10 1.96
N ASN A 152 1.71 23.72 1.10
CA ASN A 152 0.25 23.63 1.18
C ASN A 152 -0.26 22.19 1.04
N ILE A 153 0.33 21.39 0.14
CA ILE A 153 -0.06 19.98 -0.02
C ILE A 153 0.32 19.16 1.21
N LYS A 154 1.51 19.38 1.79
CA LYS A 154 1.93 18.71 3.03
C LYS A 154 1.01 19.05 4.20
N GLU A 155 0.64 20.32 4.35
CA GLU A 155 -0.35 20.75 5.34
C GLU A 155 -1.70 20.07 5.07
N ARG A 156 -2.16 20.04 3.81
CA ARG A 156 -3.43 19.41 3.47
C ARG A 156 -3.45 17.91 3.76
N LEU A 157 -2.34 17.20 3.56
CA LEU A 157 -2.20 15.78 3.93
C LEU A 157 -2.35 15.57 5.44
N GLN A 158 -1.72 16.42 6.27
CA GLN A 158 -1.85 16.38 7.73
C GLN A 158 -3.29 16.68 8.20
N VAL A 159 -3.93 17.68 7.58
CA VAL A 159 -5.33 18.00 7.85
C VAL A 159 -6.23 16.81 7.47
N THR A 160 -6.01 16.22 6.30
CA THR A 160 -6.79 15.08 5.81
C THR A 160 -6.71 13.89 6.76
N GLU A 161 -5.51 13.57 7.27
CA GLU A 161 -5.32 12.51 8.27
C GLU A 161 -6.06 12.82 9.58
N THR A 162 -6.00 14.07 10.02
CA THR A 162 -6.70 14.52 11.24
C THR A 162 -8.22 14.48 11.07
N GLU A 163 -8.73 14.87 9.91
CA GLU A 163 -10.16 14.80 9.58
C GLU A 163 -10.65 13.35 9.51
N PHE A 164 -9.85 12.44 8.95
CA PHE A 164 -10.15 11.01 8.94
C PHE A 164 -10.35 10.48 10.37
N LEU A 165 -9.42 10.76 11.28
CA LEU A 165 -9.51 10.30 12.67
C LEU A 165 -10.70 10.90 13.44
N LYS A 166 -11.14 12.11 13.07
CA LYS A 166 -12.29 12.78 13.70
C LYS A 166 -13.63 12.28 13.15
N LYS A 167 -13.73 12.09 11.84
CA LYS A 167 -15.00 11.83 11.15
C LYS A 167 -15.31 10.35 11.01
N VAL A 168 -14.29 9.50 10.90
CA VAL A 168 -14.49 8.06 10.72
C VAL A 168 -14.64 7.39 12.09
N PRO A 169 -15.83 6.84 12.41
CA PRO A 169 -16.08 6.27 13.73
C PRO A 169 -15.19 5.05 13.97
N SER A 170 -14.40 5.10 15.03
CA SER A 170 -13.62 3.97 15.55
C SER A 170 -13.99 3.68 17.00
N THR A 171 -14.03 2.39 17.34
CA THR A 171 -14.19 1.87 18.70
C THR A 171 -13.03 0.92 18.96
N PRO A 172 -12.12 1.19 19.92
CA PRO A 172 -12.15 2.20 20.99
C PRO A 172 -11.93 3.67 20.54
N LYS A 173 -12.24 4.63 21.42
CA LYS A 173 -12.07 6.07 21.14
C LYS A 173 -10.59 6.45 21.02
N VAL A 174 -10.31 7.30 20.04
CA VAL A 174 -8.99 7.82 19.68
C VAL A 174 -8.25 8.43 20.88
N SER A 175 -6.99 8.03 21.08
CA SER A 175 -6.10 8.64 22.06
C SER A 175 -5.46 9.92 21.49
N ASN A 176 -5.38 11.00 22.28
CA ASN A 176 -4.74 12.26 21.89
C ASN A 176 -3.20 12.12 21.93
N MET A 177 -2.62 11.32 21.05
CA MET A 177 -1.16 11.18 20.97
C MET A 177 -0.59 11.96 19.77
N SER A 178 0.50 12.69 20.01
CA SER A 178 1.18 13.54 19.02
C SER A 178 1.65 12.72 17.81
N THR A 179 1.08 12.99 16.65
CA THR A 179 1.33 12.26 15.39
C THR A 179 2.69 12.57 14.76
N SER A 180 3.33 13.68 15.14
CA SER A 180 4.55 14.18 14.49
C SER A 180 5.81 13.36 14.81
N GLU A 181 6.00 12.95 16.07
CA GLU A 181 7.19 12.18 16.47
C GLU A 181 7.18 10.78 15.87
N SER A 182 6.00 10.16 15.83
CA SER A 182 5.83 8.85 15.22
C SER A 182 6.08 8.86 13.71
N ALA A 183 5.59 9.88 13.00
CA ALA A 183 5.84 10.03 11.57
C ALA A 183 7.34 10.13 11.25
N THR A 184 8.12 10.87 12.05
CA THR A 184 9.58 10.96 11.89
C THR A 184 10.25 9.60 12.11
N LYS A 185 9.83 8.87 13.15
CA LYS A 185 10.34 7.53 13.44
C LYS A 185 10.08 6.59 12.27
N LEU A 186 8.83 6.48 11.80
CA LEU A 186 8.45 5.61 10.68
C LEU A 186 9.20 5.97 9.38
N ASN A 187 9.37 7.26 9.10
CA ASN A 187 10.18 7.72 7.97
C ASN A 187 11.64 7.27 8.09
N SER A 188 12.23 7.37 9.28
CA SER A 188 13.59 6.87 9.53
C SER A 188 13.67 5.36 9.30
N LEU A 189 12.67 4.58 9.73
CA LEU A 189 12.65 3.14 9.53
C LEU A 189 12.62 2.77 8.05
N ILE A 190 11.68 3.31 7.26
CA ILE A 190 11.58 2.97 5.83
C ILE A 190 12.83 3.41 5.06
N ASN A 191 13.44 4.53 5.41
CA ASN A 191 14.66 4.99 4.76
C ASN A 191 15.85 4.06 5.05
N LYS A 192 15.96 3.52 6.27
CA LYS A 192 16.97 2.49 6.58
C LYS A 192 16.76 1.22 5.76
N VAL A 193 15.50 0.81 5.53
CA VAL A 193 15.19 -0.36 4.68
C VAL A 193 15.61 -0.08 3.23
N ARG A 194 15.25 1.09 2.68
CA ARG A 194 15.63 1.51 1.32
C ARG A 194 17.13 1.61 1.12
N GLU A 195 17.85 2.14 2.11
CA GLU A 195 19.30 2.26 2.10
C GLU A 195 19.96 0.89 2.10
N TYR A 196 19.53 -0.02 2.98
CA TYR A 196 20.00 -1.41 2.99
C TYR A 196 19.77 -2.08 1.64
N GLU A 197 18.55 -1.99 1.09
CA GLU A 197 18.21 -2.55 -0.22
C GLU A 197 19.08 -2.01 -1.35
N THR A 198 19.27 -0.69 -1.41
CA THR A 198 20.11 -0.05 -2.43
C THR A 198 21.57 -0.50 -2.32
N ASN A 199 22.12 -0.53 -1.11
CA ASN A 199 23.50 -0.93 -0.87
C ASN A 199 23.74 -2.41 -1.22
N THR A 200 22.81 -3.29 -0.88
CA THR A 200 22.95 -4.73 -1.21
C THR A 200 22.77 -5.00 -2.69
N ILE A 201 21.82 -4.32 -3.37
CA ILE A 201 21.68 -4.42 -4.83
C ILE A 201 22.98 -4.00 -5.52
N ASN A 202 23.57 -2.87 -5.10
CA ASN A 202 24.85 -2.40 -5.64
C ASN A 202 25.97 -3.42 -5.38
N HIS A 203 26.02 -4.01 -4.18
CA HIS A 203 26.99 -5.05 -3.83
C HIS A 203 26.90 -6.29 -4.72
N ILE A 204 25.69 -6.83 -4.92
CA ILE A 204 25.45 -7.99 -5.79
C ILE A 204 25.83 -7.65 -7.23
N HIS A 205 25.43 -6.47 -7.72
CA HIS A 205 25.74 -6.03 -9.07
C HIS A 205 27.27 -5.88 -9.30
N GLU A 206 28.01 -5.33 -8.33
CA GLU A 206 29.44 -5.08 -8.47
C GLU A 206 30.35 -6.30 -8.27
N ASN A 207 29.95 -7.24 -7.40
CA ASN A 207 30.80 -8.34 -6.96
C ASN A 207 30.37 -9.71 -7.49
N VAL A 208 29.10 -9.87 -7.87
CA VAL A 208 28.52 -11.17 -8.24
C VAL A 208 28.14 -11.19 -9.72
N MET A 209 27.49 -10.13 -10.22
CA MET A 209 27.04 -10.03 -11.62
C MET A 209 28.11 -9.52 -12.61
N LYS A 210 29.33 -9.20 -12.17
CA LYS A 210 30.48 -9.04 -13.08
C LYS A 210 30.95 -10.40 -13.59
N ILE A 211 30.05 -11.12 -14.25
CA ILE A 211 30.39 -12.27 -15.08
C ILE A 211 30.99 -11.68 -16.35
N ASP A 212 32.32 -11.76 -16.45
CA ASP A 212 33.04 -11.40 -17.66
C ASP A 212 32.55 -12.30 -18.81
N LEU A 213 32.28 -11.71 -19.99
CA LEU A 213 31.85 -12.41 -21.21
C LEU A 213 32.95 -13.36 -21.77
N SER A 214 34.03 -13.57 -21.02
CA SER A 214 35.18 -14.42 -21.33
C SER A 214 35.14 -15.80 -20.64
N ILE A 215 34.11 -16.07 -19.82
CA ILE A 215 34.03 -17.26 -18.96
C ILE A 215 33.49 -18.48 -19.72
N THR A 216 34.11 -19.66 -19.50
CA THR A 216 33.71 -20.96 -20.07
C THR A 216 32.38 -21.46 -19.49
N ALA A 217 31.66 -22.32 -20.23
CA ALA A 217 30.32 -22.80 -19.85
C ALA A 217 30.18 -23.36 -18.42
N ASP A 218 31.17 -24.10 -17.90
CA ASP A 218 31.13 -24.66 -16.53
C ASP A 218 31.15 -23.55 -15.47
N MET A 219 32.11 -22.62 -15.56
CA MET A 219 32.25 -21.47 -14.63
C MET A 219 31.04 -20.50 -14.64
N SER A 220 30.13 -20.62 -15.63
CA SER A 220 28.87 -19.89 -15.66
C SER A 220 27.85 -20.46 -14.67
N GLU A 221 27.81 -21.79 -14.49
CA GLU A 221 26.81 -22.46 -13.66
C GLU A 221 27.07 -22.22 -12.17
N GLU A 222 28.32 -22.33 -11.69
CA GLU A 222 28.61 -22.05 -10.28
C GLU A 222 28.38 -20.56 -9.92
N ALA A 223 28.71 -19.65 -10.83
CA ALA A 223 28.46 -18.22 -10.64
C ALA A 223 26.94 -17.90 -10.62
N GLU A 224 26.15 -18.59 -11.44
CA GLU A 224 24.69 -18.50 -11.42
C GLU A 224 24.10 -19.04 -10.12
N ILE A 225 24.57 -20.20 -9.64
CA ILE A 225 24.14 -20.78 -8.36
C ILE A 225 24.46 -19.83 -7.21
N GLN A 226 25.69 -19.29 -7.16
CA GLN A 226 26.09 -18.33 -6.13
C GLN A 226 25.23 -17.06 -6.16
N THR A 227 24.93 -16.55 -7.36
CA THR A 227 24.03 -15.39 -7.51
C THR A 227 22.64 -15.67 -6.95
N ILE A 228 22.09 -16.85 -7.21
CA ILE A 228 20.78 -17.27 -6.72
C ILE A 228 20.79 -17.39 -5.20
N GLU A 229 21.81 -18.02 -4.62
CA GLU A 229 21.94 -18.19 -3.17
C GLU A 229 22.05 -16.84 -2.45
N GLU A 230 22.93 -15.95 -2.92
CA GLU A 230 23.09 -14.60 -2.34
C GLU A 230 21.82 -13.75 -2.50
N SER A 231 21.15 -13.84 -3.65
CA SER A 231 19.87 -13.16 -3.87
C SER A 231 18.79 -13.68 -2.91
N ASN A 232 18.74 -14.99 -2.67
CA ASN A 232 17.79 -15.58 -1.74
C ASN A 232 18.03 -15.12 -0.29
N VAL A 233 19.29 -15.08 0.16
CA VAL A 233 19.63 -14.55 1.50
C VAL A 233 19.20 -13.09 1.60
N PHE A 234 19.54 -12.28 0.60
CA PHE A 234 19.16 -10.87 0.55
C PHE A 234 17.63 -10.66 0.63
N TYR A 235 16.85 -11.36 -0.20
CA TYR A 235 15.39 -11.23 -0.20
C TYR A 235 14.75 -11.68 1.11
N ASN A 236 15.30 -12.72 1.76
CA ASN A 236 14.86 -13.14 3.10
C ASN A 236 15.09 -12.04 4.14
N GLU A 237 16.31 -11.49 4.21
CA GLU A 237 16.65 -10.42 5.17
C GLU A 237 15.83 -9.15 4.91
N LEU A 238 15.67 -8.76 3.64
CA LEU A 238 14.88 -7.61 3.24
C LEU A 238 13.41 -7.79 3.62
N THR A 239 12.85 -8.97 3.39
CA THR A 239 11.48 -9.32 3.77
C THR A 239 11.27 -9.13 5.28
N ASP A 240 12.22 -9.57 6.12
CA ASP A 240 12.06 -9.43 7.57
C ASP A 240 12.15 -7.97 8.03
N LYS A 241 13.00 -7.15 7.40
CA LYS A 241 13.04 -5.69 7.64
C LYS A 241 11.71 -5.02 7.24
N ILE A 242 11.11 -5.44 6.13
CA ILE A 242 9.82 -4.93 5.67
C ILE A 242 8.67 -5.37 6.60
N LYS A 243 8.65 -6.63 7.05
CA LYS A 243 7.68 -7.08 8.06
C LYS A 243 7.77 -6.23 9.32
N TRP A 244 8.99 -5.96 9.79
CA TRP A 244 9.20 -5.12 10.96
C TRP A 244 8.70 -3.68 10.76
N PHE A 245 8.97 -3.09 9.59
CA PHE A 245 8.42 -1.79 9.22
C PHE A 245 6.89 -1.79 9.21
N HIS A 246 6.25 -2.77 8.55
CA HIS A 246 4.79 -2.88 8.52
C HIS A 246 4.19 -3.06 9.92
N ASN A 247 4.79 -3.90 10.77
CA ASN A 247 4.38 -4.05 12.17
C ASN A 247 4.47 -2.72 12.92
N SER A 248 5.54 -1.95 12.71
CA SER A 248 5.70 -0.62 13.32
C SER A 248 4.59 0.36 12.90
N VAL A 249 4.18 0.33 11.63
CA VAL A 249 3.07 1.14 11.11
C VAL A 249 1.74 0.71 11.74
N ILE A 250 1.48 -0.59 11.80
CA ILE A 250 0.26 -1.16 12.39
C ILE A 250 0.17 -0.79 13.87
N GLU A 251 1.25 -0.98 14.63
CA GLU A 251 1.31 -0.61 16.04
C GLU A 251 1.07 0.89 16.27
N ASP A 252 1.64 1.75 15.42
CA ASP A 252 1.38 3.19 15.49
C ASP A 252 -0.11 3.51 15.30
N CYS A 253 -0.72 2.90 14.29
CA CYS A 253 -2.15 3.06 14.03
C CYS A 253 -3.00 2.57 15.22
N MET A 254 -2.63 1.42 15.82
CA MET A 254 -3.35 0.87 16.98
C MET A 254 -3.15 1.70 18.26
N LYS A 255 -2.02 2.39 18.44
CA LYS A 255 -1.84 3.33 19.55
C LYS A 255 -2.83 4.48 19.49
N VAL A 256 -3.11 4.96 18.27
CA VAL A 256 -4.07 6.04 18.02
C VAL A 256 -5.51 5.52 18.14
N LEU A 257 -5.85 4.42 17.47
CA LEU A 257 -7.21 3.87 17.42
C LEU A 257 -7.62 3.06 18.66
N GLY A 258 -6.66 2.71 19.51
CA GLY A 258 -6.85 1.73 20.60
C GLY A 258 -6.71 0.28 20.11
N VAL A 259 -6.60 -0.64 21.06
CA VAL A 259 -6.43 -2.09 20.79
C VAL A 259 -7.79 -2.72 20.46
N PRO A 260 -7.88 -3.63 19.47
CA PRO A 260 -9.12 -4.34 19.18
C PRO A 260 -9.56 -5.21 20.36
N GLN A 261 -10.87 -5.25 20.62
CA GLN A 261 -11.47 -6.03 21.72
C GLN A 261 -11.66 -7.52 21.36
N CYS A 262 -10.72 -8.12 20.62
CA CYS A 262 -10.78 -9.53 20.20
C CYS A 262 -9.38 -10.10 19.96
N ARG A 263 -9.26 -11.44 19.94
CA ARG A 263 -8.06 -12.09 19.40
C ARG A 263 -8.04 -11.92 17.90
N TYR A 264 -6.87 -11.61 17.34
CA TYR A 264 -6.72 -11.41 15.91
C TYR A 264 -5.31 -11.81 15.44
N ALA A 265 -5.18 -11.98 14.14
CA ALA A 265 -3.92 -12.12 13.44
C ALA A 265 -3.97 -11.28 12.15
N ILE A 266 -2.87 -10.61 11.83
CA ILE A 266 -2.70 -9.91 10.55
C ILE A 266 -1.77 -10.76 9.69
N LEU A 267 -2.26 -11.16 8.52
CA LEU A 267 -1.56 -12.04 7.59
C LEU A 267 -1.14 -11.23 6.37
N GLY A 268 0.17 -11.13 6.12
CA GLY A 268 0.72 -10.52 4.91
C GLY A 268 0.59 -11.45 3.71
N HIS A 269 0.28 -10.88 2.54
CA HIS A 269 0.11 -11.61 1.27
C HIS A 269 1.11 -11.15 0.20
N GLY A 270 0.99 -11.68 -1.01
CA GLY A 270 1.76 -11.21 -2.16
C GLY A 270 3.26 -11.47 -2.03
N SER A 271 4.07 -10.47 -2.38
CA SER A 271 5.53 -10.56 -2.29
C SER A 271 6.00 -10.75 -0.84
N LEU A 272 5.27 -10.25 0.15
CA LEU A 272 5.59 -10.42 1.56
C LEU A 272 5.49 -11.89 2.00
N ALA A 273 4.47 -12.61 1.52
CA ALA A 273 4.29 -14.04 1.81
C ALA A 273 5.30 -14.92 1.07
N ARG A 274 5.71 -14.53 -0.14
CA ARG A 274 6.71 -15.26 -0.95
C ARG A 274 8.16 -14.95 -0.58
N LYS A 275 8.37 -14.02 0.37
CA LYS A 275 9.69 -13.49 0.75
C LYS A 275 10.43 -12.82 -0.40
N GLU A 276 9.69 -12.10 -1.23
CA GLU A 276 10.18 -11.33 -2.38
C GLU A 276 9.87 -9.83 -2.19
N ALA A 277 9.50 -9.40 -0.98
CA ALA A 277 9.10 -8.03 -0.73
C ALA A 277 10.29 -7.07 -0.81
N THR A 278 10.04 -5.90 -1.37
CA THR A 278 10.99 -4.78 -1.47
C THR A 278 10.43 -3.56 -0.75
N ALA A 279 11.25 -2.54 -0.49
CA ALA A 279 10.80 -1.29 0.14
C ALA A 279 9.76 -0.51 -0.71
N TRP A 280 9.50 -0.97 -1.93
CA TRP A 280 8.52 -0.42 -2.87
C TRP A 280 7.38 -1.39 -3.19
N SER A 281 7.36 -2.58 -2.60
CA SER A 281 6.27 -3.53 -2.77
C SER A 281 4.97 -3.00 -2.17
N ASP A 282 3.85 -3.38 -2.79
CA ASP A 282 2.53 -3.12 -2.23
C ASP A 282 2.34 -3.82 -0.89
N LEU A 283 1.67 -3.16 0.05
CA LEU A 283 1.22 -3.80 1.29
C LEU A 283 -0.11 -4.50 1.04
N GLU A 284 -0.08 -5.82 1.05
CA GLU A 284 -1.28 -6.66 0.99
C GLU A 284 -1.42 -7.45 2.29
N PHE A 285 -2.59 -7.39 2.93
CA PHE A 285 -2.84 -8.14 4.15
C PHE A 285 -4.30 -8.53 4.32
N SER A 286 -4.55 -9.50 5.21
CA SER A 286 -5.86 -9.83 5.72
C SER A 286 -5.86 -9.86 7.24
N VAL A 287 -7.02 -9.59 7.82
CA VAL A 287 -7.23 -9.70 9.27
C VAL A 287 -8.08 -10.92 9.53
N LEU A 288 -7.55 -11.86 10.30
CA LEU A 288 -8.32 -12.93 10.92
C LEU A 288 -8.65 -12.51 12.35
N TYR A 289 -9.91 -12.64 12.77
CA TYR A 289 -10.33 -12.35 14.13
C TYR A 289 -11.19 -13.48 14.68
N ASP A 290 -11.16 -13.65 15.99
CA ASP A 290 -11.94 -14.66 16.69
C ASP A 290 -13.31 -14.10 17.14
N PRO A 291 -14.44 -14.61 16.59
CA PRO A 291 -15.77 -14.17 16.98
C PRO A 291 -16.32 -14.89 18.23
N THR A 292 -15.57 -15.83 18.81
CA THR A 292 -16.04 -16.65 19.93
C THR A 292 -16.45 -15.77 21.12
N GLY A 293 -17.67 -15.98 21.63
CA GLY A 293 -18.20 -15.23 22.77
C GLY A 293 -18.59 -13.78 22.47
N LYS A 294 -18.72 -13.40 21.18
CA LYS A 294 -19.17 -12.07 20.77
C LYS A 294 -20.61 -12.07 20.29
N SER A 295 -21.38 -11.05 20.64
CA SER A 295 -22.71 -10.82 20.06
C SER A 295 -22.60 -10.38 18.60
N PRO A 296 -23.68 -10.49 17.79
CA PRO A 296 -23.69 -9.98 16.42
C PRO A 296 -23.29 -8.49 16.31
N GLU A 297 -23.72 -7.66 17.26
CA GLU A 297 -23.39 -6.23 17.31
C GLU A 297 -21.89 -6.03 17.58
N GLN A 298 -21.33 -6.78 18.54
CA GLN A 298 -19.89 -6.73 18.82
C GLN A 298 -19.04 -7.20 17.63
N ILE A 299 -19.52 -8.18 16.86
CA ILE A 299 -18.85 -8.62 15.64
C ILE A 299 -18.83 -7.50 14.60
N GLU A 300 -19.92 -6.75 14.43
CA GLU A 300 -19.94 -5.61 13.51
C GLU A 300 -19.05 -4.45 13.99
N ASP A 301 -18.97 -4.20 15.30
CA ASP A 301 -18.03 -3.23 15.87
C ASP A 301 -16.57 -3.62 15.60
N ILE A 302 -16.22 -4.91 15.77
CA ILE A 302 -14.89 -5.44 15.46
C ILE A 302 -14.56 -5.26 13.97
N LYS A 303 -15.50 -5.59 13.07
CA LYS A 303 -15.31 -5.39 11.63
C LYS A 303 -15.15 -3.91 11.30
N ALA A 304 -15.94 -3.03 11.93
CA ALA A 304 -15.85 -1.59 11.74
C ALA A 304 -14.46 -1.09 12.15
N TYR A 305 -13.97 -1.50 13.32
CA TYR A 305 -12.62 -1.18 13.78
C TYR A 305 -11.56 -1.59 12.75
N PHE A 306 -11.57 -2.84 12.27
CA PHE A 306 -10.56 -3.30 11.32
C PHE A 306 -10.67 -2.63 9.94
N ARG A 307 -11.88 -2.23 9.50
CA ARG A 307 -12.04 -1.39 8.30
C ARG A 307 -11.36 -0.03 8.48
N VAL A 308 -11.56 0.62 9.63
CA VAL A 308 -10.90 1.90 9.93
C VAL A 308 -9.39 1.74 10.05
N LEU A 309 -8.92 0.71 10.75
CA LEU A 309 -7.49 0.40 10.88
C LEU A 309 -6.85 0.22 9.50
N ALA A 310 -7.48 -0.53 8.59
CA ALA A 310 -6.96 -0.76 7.26
C ALA A 310 -6.84 0.54 6.45
N HIS A 311 -7.86 1.40 6.48
CA HIS A 311 -7.78 2.72 5.84
C HIS A 311 -6.70 3.60 6.47
N TYR A 312 -6.53 3.52 7.78
CA TYR A 312 -5.53 4.34 8.47
C TYR A 312 -4.11 3.91 8.13
N ILE A 313 -3.85 2.60 8.11
CA ILE A 313 -2.57 2.02 7.64
C ILE A 313 -2.28 2.50 6.22
N HIS A 314 -3.25 2.45 5.31
CA HIS A 314 -3.05 2.96 3.95
C HIS A 314 -2.72 4.46 3.93
N ILE A 315 -3.43 5.29 4.69
CA ILE A 315 -3.13 6.73 4.78
C ILE A 315 -1.70 6.97 5.29
N LYS A 316 -1.29 6.25 6.35
CA LYS A 316 0.07 6.34 6.89
C LYS A 316 1.12 5.97 5.85
N ILE A 317 0.96 4.82 5.19
CA ILE A 317 1.92 4.36 4.18
C ILE A 317 2.01 5.36 3.03
N LEU A 318 0.87 5.85 2.52
CA LEU A 318 0.83 6.87 1.47
C LEU A 318 1.62 8.12 1.85
N ASN A 319 1.51 8.56 3.11
CA ASN A 319 2.20 9.75 3.61
C ASN A 319 3.70 9.51 3.91
N LEU A 320 4.13 8.26 4.11
CA LEU A 320 5.54 7.86 4.29
C LEU A 320 6.24 7.55 2.96
N SER A 321 5.48 7.13 1.96
CA SER A 321 5.99 6.77 0.65
C SER A 321 6.22 8.04 -0.18
N GLU A 322 7.49 8.39 -0.46
CA GLU A 322 7.83 9.35 -1.52
C GLU A 322 7.46 8.83 -2.92
N THR A 323 7.06 7.56 -3.01
CA THR A 323 6.69 6.84 -4.21
C THR A 323 5.28 6.29 -4.05
N LEU A 324 4.30 6.97 -4.65
CA LEU A 324 3.12 6.27 -5.14
C LEU A 324 3.47 5.60 -6.48
N PRO A 325 2.88 4.43 -6.77
CA PRO A 325 3.16 3.67 -7.97
C PRO A 325 2.80 4.49 -9.22
N TYR A 326 3.41 4.11 -10.32
CA TYR A 326 3.17 4.60 -11.68
C TYR A 326 1.70 4.40 -12.19
N CYS A 327 0.70 4.30 -11.33
CA CYS A 327 -0.69 4.00 -11.67
C CYS A 327 -1.62 5.20 -11.40
N LEU A 328 -1.63 6.18 -12.31
CA LEU A 328 -2.80 7.00 -12.66
C LEU A 328 -2.84 7.26 -14.17
#